data_AF-A0A2A2JFP6-F1
#
_entry.id   AF-A0A2A2JFP6-F1
#
_cell.length_a   1.000
_cell.length_b   1.000
_cell.length_c   1.000
_cell.angle_alpha   90.00
_cell.angle_beta   90.00
_cell.angle_gamma   90.00
#
_symmetry.space_group_name_H-M   'P 1'
#
loop_
_entity.id
_entity.type
_entity.pdbx_description
1 polymer ?
#
loop_
_entity_poly.entity_id
_entity_poly.type
_entity_poly.pdbx_seq_one_letter_code
_entity_poly.pdbx_strand_id
1 'polypeptide(L)'
;MQPGGSSSVNGATAAGGSADKITKDEVELYDRQIRLWGMDAQNRLRASSVLVFGLSGLGAEVVKNLMLCGLKSLTIMDDRTVDDEDRMANFLIAANAPNGMNRALASEAKTAVLNPMVELRAVEGCLDSLQEADLKKFSLVVLLDQPYPIVEKFDSFCRQNNIKFMTGSVFGWVGFSFFDFNGCRFQTKIKQIDMCDLEGGDSWGNVEGQQQPIELDNDRYEKMVYTYPSFKEAFNVEWNNKKYLRKSKRVVPPSYFVIRAFLRAQEQNILTGDVEKDTVALKSVIHKEICFANQEVNDTTYKEDQLDYYFPPQLSPVCAIIGGFMGQEGIKVCLLVSLNMKPILSHQRLTSFSLHTMCS
;
A
#
# COMPACT_ATOMS: atom_id res chain seq x y z
N MET A 1 -50.88 6.26 63.16
CA MET A 1 -49.46 6.00 62.82
C MET A 1 -49.23 6.49 61.39
N GLN A 2 -48.29 7.41 61.24
CA GLN A 2 -47.62 7.85 59.98
C GLN A 2 -47.03 6.66 59.16
N PRO A 3 -46.40 6.88 57.98
CA PRO A 3 -46.83 7.51 56.73
C PRO A 3 -46.41 6.62 55.50
N GLY A 4 -46.71 6.93 54.23
CA GLY A 4 -45.84 7.72 53.33
C GLY A 4 -44.94 6.87 52.42
N GLY A 5 -44.92 7.11 51.10
CA GLY A 5 -43.89 6.53 50.22
C GLY A 5 -44.18 6.53 48.72
N SER A 6 -43.92 7.66 48.06
CA SER A 6 -43.75 7.80 46.60
C SER A 6 -42.50 7.08 46.08
N SER A 7 -42.57 6.41 44.92
CA SER A 7 -41.40 6.13 44.05
C SER A 7 -41.91 5.91 42.61
N SER A 8 -41.80 6.93 41.76
CA SER A 8 -40.68 7.23 40.85
C SER A 8 -40.57 6.23 39.69
N VAL A 9 -41.05 6.70 38.54
CA VAL A 9 -40.81 6.16 37.20
C VAL A 9 -39.29 6.10 36.96
N ASN A 10 -38.71 4.90 36.93
CA ASN A 10 -37.35 4.71 36.46
C ASN A 10 -37.40 4.41 34.96
N GLY A 11 -37.07 5.45 34.18
CA GLY A 11 -36.71 5.31 32.78
C GLY A 11 -35.49 4.39 32.65
N ALA A 12 -35.60 3.42 31.74
CA ALA A 12 -34.49 2.62 31.29
C ALA A 12 -33.50 3.52 30.53
N THR A 13 -32.45 3.96 31.19
CA THR A 13 -31.24 4.41 30.52
C THR A 13 -30.48 3.19 30.05
N ALA A 14 -30.48 2.99 28.73
CA ALA A 14 -29.68 1.99 28.06
C ALA A 14 -28.20 2.15 28.46
N ALA A 15 -27.61 1.06 28.95
CA ALA A 15 -26.19 0.94 29.18
C ALA A 15 -25.45 1.03 27.83
N GLY A 16 -24.92 2.22 27.53
CA GLY A 16 -23.87 2.39 26.52
C GLY A 16 -22.59 1.75 27.04
N GLY A 17 -22.34 0.51 26.62
CA GLY A 17 -21.10 -0.22 26.90
C GLY A 17 -19.90 0.42 26.18
N SER A 18 -18.79 0.49 26.91
CA SER A 18 -17.57 1.24 26.64
C SER A 18 -16.91 0.97 25.28
N ALA A 19 -16.79 2.01 24.46
CA ALA A 19 -15.75 2.10 23.44
C ALA A 19 -14.54 2.86 23.99
N ASP A 20 -13.37 2.21 23.95
CA ASP A 20 -12.04 2.78 23.77
C ASP A 20 -11.57 3.91 24.69
N LYS A 21 -11.02 3.53 25.85
CA LYS A 21 -9.89 4.28 26.43
C LYS A 21 -8.60 3.51 26.12
N ILE A 22 -7.66 4.17 25.46
CA ILE A 22 -6.31 3.64 25.25
C ILE A 22 -5.71 3.28 26.62
N THR A 23 -5.19 2.08 26.75
CA THR A 23 -4.59 1.60 28.00
C THR A 23 -3.29 2.36 28.27
N LYS A 24 -2.87 2.42 29.53
CA LYS A 24 -1.63 3.11 29.90
C LYS A 24 -0.41 2.51 29.20
N ASP A 25 -0.40 1.18 29.06
CA ASP A 25 0.69 0.44 28.40
C ASP A 25 0.74 0.73 26.89
N GLU A 26 -0.41 0.90 26.23
CA GLU A 26 -0.46 1.36 24.82
C GLU A 26 0.05 2.79 24.65
N VAL A 27 -0.27 3.69 25.59
CA VAL A 27 0.22 5.07 25.54
C VAL A 27 1.74 5.11 25.69
N GLU A 28 2.30 4.31 26.59
CA GLU A 28 3.75 4.20 26.77
C GLU A 28 4.44 3.59 25.54
N LEU A 29 3.86 2.54 24.94
CA LEU A 29 4.39 1.90 23.74
C LEU A 29 4.35 2.84 22.51
N TYR A 30 3.27 3.60 22.35
CA TYR A 30 3.05 4.48 21.20
C TYR A 30 3.39 5.95 21.48
N ASP A 31 4.02 6.31 22.60
CA ASP A 31 4.31 7.71 22.96
C ASP A 31 5.04 8.46 21.83
N ARG A 32 6.08 7.84 21.25
CA ARG A 32 6.81 8.43 20.12
C ARG A 32 5.94 8.63 18.88
N GLN A 33 5.02 7.71 18.62
CA GLN A 33 4.08 7.76 17.50
C GLN A 33 3.04 8.86 17.72
N ILE A 34 2.44 8.89 18.91
CA ILE A 34 1.43 9.89 19.33
C ILE A 34 2.02 11.31 19.28
N ARG A 35 3.28 11.51 19.66
CA ARG A 35 3.95 12.81 19.54
C ARG A 35 4.15 13.26 18.09
N LEU A 36 4.22 12.33 17.14
CA LEU A 36 4.46 12.64 15.74
C LEU A 36 3.17 13.03 14.99
N TRP A 37 2.06 12.35 15.27
CA TRP A 37 0.81 12.52 14.51
C TRP A 37 -0.44 12.81 15.36
N GLY A 38 -0.30 12.89 16.67
CA GLY A 38 -1.39 13.21 17.60
C GLY A 38 -2.26 12.01 17.96
N MET A 39 -3.00 12.15 19.07
CA MET A 39 -3.84 11.09 19.63
C MET A 39 -5.00 10.70 18.70
N ASP A 40 -5.63 11.66 18.03
CA ASP A 40 -6.74 11.39 17.11
C ASP A 40 -6.33 10.53 15.92
N ALA A 41 -5.12 10.77 15.39
CA ALA A 41 -4.59 9.94 14.32
C ALA A 41 -4.31 8.52 14.81
N GLN A 42 -3.69 8.39 16.00
CA GLN A 42 -3.47 7.07 16.62
C GLN A 42 -4.79 6.31 16.82
N ASN A 43 -5.87 6.97 17.24
CA ASN A 43 -7.18 6.33 17.40
C ASN A 43 -7.74 5.80 16.08
N ARG A 44 -7.54 6.51 14.96
CA ARG A 44 -7.93 6.01 13.63
C ARG A 44 -7.11 4.80 13.21
N LEU A 45 -5.82 4.79 13.52
CA LEU A 45 -4.94 3.65 13.29
C LEU A 45 -5.39 2.42 14.08
N ARG A 46 -5.68 2.58 15.38
CA ARG A 46 -6.20 1.50 16.25
C ARG A 46 -7.60 1.02 15.90
N ALA A 47 -8.34 1.75 15.05
CA ALA A 47 -9.62 1.31 14.51
C ALA A 47 -9.48 0.62 13.13
N SER A 48 -8.31 0.68 12.51
CA SER A 48 -8.07 0.18 11.15
C SER A 48 -7.85 -1.34 11.14
N SER A 49 -8.56 -2.03 10.24
CA SER A 49 -8.41 -3.46 9.99
C SER A 49 -7.83 -3.66 8.59
N VAL A 50 -6.76 -4.43 8.47
CA VAL A 50 -5.98 -4.53 7.22
C VAL A 50 -5.89 -5.99 6.76
N LEU A 51 -6.08 -6.20 5.45
CA LEU A 51 -5.79 -7.46 4.78
C LEU A 51 -4.49 -7.33 3.98
N VAL A 52 -3.56 -8.26 4.18
CA VAL A 52 -2.38 -8.44 3.31
C VAL A 52 -2.47 -9.83 2.68
N PHE A 53 -2.55 -9.87 1.35
CA PHE A 53 -2.46 -11.09 0.57
C PHE A 53 -1.09 -11.20 -0.09
N GLY A 54 -0.44 -12.35 0.06
CA GLY A 54 0.91 -12.61 -0.40
C GLY A 54 1.95 -12.33 0.68
N LEU A 55 2.62 -13.39 1.12
CA LEU A 55 3.59 -13.40 2.21
C LEU A 55 4.95 -13.95 1.75
N SER A 56 5.44 -13.37 0.65
CA SER A 56 6.82 -13.46 0.18
C SER A 56 7.78 -12.63 1.06
N GLY A 57 9.02 -12.44 0.62
CA GLY A 57 9.97 -11.52 1.27
C GLY A 57 9.44 -10.07 1.32
N LEU A 58 8.79 -9.60 0.24
CA LEU A 58 8.11 -8.30 0.23
C LEU A 58 6.95 -8.27 1.25
N GLY A 59 6.14 -9.33 1.27
CA GLY A 59 5.03 -9.45 2.21
C GLY A 59 5.47 -9.38 3.67
N ALA A 60 6.59 -10.02 4.01
CA ALA A 60 7.16 -9.97 5.34
C ALA A 60 7.52 -8.55 5.79
N GLU A 61 8.12 -7.76 4.90
CA GLU A 61 8.48 -6.37 5.18
C GLU A 61 7.24 -5.48 5.36
N VAL A 62 6.24 -5.62 4.49
CA VAL A 62 4.97 -4.89 4.60
C VAL A 62 4.26 -5.24 5.92
N VAL A 63 4.11 -6.53 6.22
CA VAL A 63 3.47 -7.04 7.44
C VAL A 63 4.20 -6.56 8.68
N LYS A 64 5.53 -6.63 8.73
CA LYS A 64 6.31 -6.10 9.86
C LYS A 64 5.99 -4.63 10.14
N ASN A 65 6.01 -3.79 9.11
CA ASN A 65 5.77 -2.35 9.29
C ASN A 65 4.33 -2.05 9.75
N LEU A 66 3.33 -2.77 9.20
CA LEU A 66 1.93 -2.64 9.60
C LEU A 66 1.65 -3.19 11.00
N MET A 67 2.29 -4.30 11.39
CA MET A 67 2.12 -4.90 12.71
C MET A 67 2.69 -4.00 13.82
N LEU A 68 3.85 -3.39 13.58
CA LEU A 68 4.51 -2.53 14.56
C LEU A 68 3.80 -1.19 14.80
N CYS A 69 2.90 -0.75 13.91
CA CYS A 69 2.23 0.55 14.05
C CYS A 69 1.01 0.53 14.98
N GLY A 70 0.48 -0.65 15.33
CA GLY A 70 -0.67 -0.75 16.24
C GLY A 70 -2.03 -0.61 15.56
N LEU A 71 -2.27 -1.40 14.52
CA LEU A 71 -3.58 -1.57 13.91
C LEU A 71 -4.59 -2.21 14.87
N LYS A 72 -5.89 -2.13 14.56
CA LYS A 72 -6.89 -2.95 15.24
C LYS A 72 -6.63 -4.43 15.01
N SER A 73 -6.56 -4.78 13.73
CA SER A 73 -6.38 -6.16 13.27
C SER A 73 -5.60 -6.20 11.97
N LEU A 74 -4.84 -7.28 11.81
CA LEU A 74 -4.10 -7.60 10.60
C LEU A 74 -4.43 -9.04 10.20
N THR A 75 -5.02 -9.22 9.02
CA THR A 75 -5.19 -10.54 8.41
C THR A 75 -4.09 -10.75 7.38
N ILE A 76 -3.27 -11.78 7.58
CA ILE A 76 -2.27 -12.23 6.61
C ILE A 76 -2.82 -13.46 5.89
N MET A 77 -2.81 -13.45 4.56
CA MET A 77 -3.36 -14.52 3.73
C MET A 77 -2.42 -14.87 2.59
N ASP A 78 -2.28 -16.16 2.29
CA ASP A 78 -1.47 -16.65 1.18
C ASP A 78 -2.06 -17.99 0.70
N ASP A 79 -1.92 -18.29 -0.59
CA ASP A 79 -2.30 -19.56 -1.20
C ASP A 79 -1.09 -20.46 -1.51
N ARG A 80 0.14 -19.96 -1.31
CA ARG A 80 1.37 -20.72 -1.51
C ARG A 80 1.90 -21.32 -0.22
N THR A 81 2.68 -22.37 -0.40
CA THR A 81 3.43 -23.04 0.65
C THR A 81 4.86 -22.52 0.73
N VAL A 82 5.51 -22.73 1.87
CA VAL A 82 6.92 -22.40 2.09
C VAL A 82 7.81 -23.31 1.24
N ASP A 83 8.66 -22.68 0.44
CA ASP A 83 9.80 -23.29 -0.24
C ASP A 83 11.15 -22.82 0.36
N ASP A 84 12.27 -23.31 -0.18
CA ASP A 84 13.61 -22.98 0.32
C ASP A 84 13.99 -21.50 0.04
N GLU A 85 13.50 -20.91 -1.06
CA GLU A 85 13.74 -19.50 -1.38
C GLU A 85 13.03 -18.59 -0.38
N ASP A 86 11.79 -18.94 -0.01
CA ASP A 86 11.03 -18.21 1.00
C ASP A 86 11.75 -18.20 2.35
N ARG A 87 12.35 -19.32 2.76
CA ARG A 87 13.09 -19.37 4.03
C ARG A 87 14.29 -18.43 4.06
N MET A 88 14.91 -18.21 2.90
CA MET A 88 16.04 -17.28 2.77
C MET A 88 15.58 -15.83 2.73
N ALA A 89 14.44 -15.55 2.09
CA ALA A 89 13.98 -14.18 1.81
C ALA A 89 12.97 -13.63 2.84
N ASN A 90 12.21 -14.49 3.54
CA ASN A 90 11.14 -14.12 4.46
C ASN A 90 11.51 -14.45 5.92
N PHE A 91 11.87 -13.40 6.67
CA PHE A 91 12.27 -13.52 8.08
C PHE A 91 11.13 -13.87 9.06
N LEU A 92 9.86 -13.73 8.64
CA LEU A 92 8.68 -14.07 9.46
C LEU A 92 8.38 -15.57 9.45
N ILE A 93 8.87 -16.33 8.48
CA ILE A 93 8.71 -17.79 8.49
C ILE A 93 9.46 -18.36 9.72
N ALA A 94 8.76 -19.14 10.52
CA ALA A 94 9.37 -19.79 11.69
C ALA A 94 10.44 -20.79 11.24
N ALA A 95 11.60 -20.79 11.91
CA ALA A 95 12.73 -21.65 11.53
C ALA A 95 12.39 -23.15 11.57
N ASN A 96 11.46 -23.53 12.45
CA ASN A 96 10.93 -24.88 12.62
C ASN A 96 9.65 -25.15 11.84
N ALA A 97 9.15 -24.20 11.01
CA ALA A 97 7.99 -24.47 10.16
C ALA A 97 8.30 -25.66 9.23
N PRO A 98 7.39 -26.63 9.04
CA PRO A 98 7.59 -27.71 8.09
C PRO A 98 7.63 -27.21 6.63
N ASN A 99 8.37 -27.91 5.76
CA ASN A 99 8.26 -27.68 4.32
C ASN A 99 6.84 -28.03 3.84
N GLY A 100 6.30 -27.24 2.92
CA GLY A 100 4.92 -27.42 2.44
C GLY A 100 3.84 -26.81 3.36
N MET A 101 4.20 -26.22 4.51
CA MET A 101 3.27 -25.43 5.30
C MET A 101 2.90 -24.15 4.55
N ASN A 102 1.65 -23.70 4.65
CA ASN A 102 1.22 -22.42 4.06
C ASN A 102 2.06 -21.25 4.59
N ARG A 103 2.45 -20.30 3.73
CA ARG A 103 3.34 -19.18 4.09
C ARG A 103 2.75 -18.29 5.18
N ALA A 104 1.44 -18.00 5.14
CA ALA A 104 0.75 -17.20 6.15
C ALA A 104 0.76 -17.89 7.52
N LEU A 105 0.39 -19.18 7.55
CA LEU A 105 0.40 -19.97 8.77
C LEU A 105 1.83 -20.14 9.33
N ALA A 106 2.81 -20.39 8.47
CA ALA A 106 4.22 -20.54 8.86
C ALA A 106 4.81 -19.25 9.46
N SER A 107 4.20 -18.10 9.20
CA SER A 107 4.64 -16.78 9.64
C SER A 107 3.90 -16.23 10.85
N GLU A 108 2.81 -16.88 11.28
CA GLU A 108 1.90 -16.39 12.31
C GLU A 108 2.62 -16.14 13.64
N ALA A 109 3.35 -17.14 14.13
CA ALA A 109 3.98 -17.08 15.46
C ALA A 109 4.98 -15.92 15.60
N LYS A 110 5.82 -15.69 14.58
CA LYS A 110 6.78 -14.57 14.61
C LYS A 110 6.07 -13.23 14.42
N THR A 111 5.05 -13.16 13.57
CA THR A 111 4.27 -11.93 13.36
C THR A 111 3.55 -11.51 14.65
N ALA A 112 2.92 -12.44 15.36
CA ALA A 112 2.18 -12.17 16.59
C ALA A 112 3.06 -11.54 17.69
N VAL A 113 4.33 -11.96 17.77
CA VAL A 113 5.30 -11.44 18.76
C VAL A 113 5.69 -9.98 18.49
N LEU A 114 5.57 -9.50 17.25
CA LEU A 114 5.95 -8.12 16.92
C LEU A 114 5.07 -7.10 17.65
N ASN A 115 3.78 -7.39 17.81
CA ASN A 115 2.87 -6.53 18.55
C ASN A 115 1.65 -7.29 19.11
N PRO A 116 1.68 -7.70 20.40
CA PRO A 116 0.56 -8.41 21.02
C PRO A 116 -0.76 -7.63 21.08
N MET A 117 -0.75 -6.32 20.82
CA MET A 117 -1.94 -5.47 20.87
C MET A 117 -2.74 -5.49 19.56
N VAL A 118 -2.18 -6.03 18.48
CA VAL A 118 -2.86 -6.14 17.18
C VAL A 118 -3.49 -7.52 17.06
N GLU A 119 -4.78 -7.57 16.73
CA GLU A 119 -5.46 -8.84 16.45
C GLU A 119 -4.95 -9.43 15.12
N LEU A 120 -4.03 -10.39 15.21
CA LEU A 120 -3.49 -11.10 14.06
C LEU A 120 -4.38 -12.30 13.70
N ARG A 121 -4.64 -12.47 12.41
CA ARG A 121 -5.23 -13.69 11.85
C ARG A 121 -4.42 -14.18 10.67
N ALA A 122 -3.91 -15.41 10.73
CA ALA A 122 -3.33 -16.08 9.57
C ALA A 122 -4.38 -16.95 8.86
N VAL A 123 -4.45 -16.84 7.53
CA VAL A 123 -5.42 -17.57 6.71
C VAL A 123 -4.72 -18.23 5.54
N GLU A 124 -4.88 -19.54 5.42
CA GLU A 124 -4.56 -20.26 4.19
C GLU A 124 -5.76 -20.16 3.24
N GLY A 125 -5.53 -19.67 2.02
CA GLY A 125 -6.56 -19.66 0.99
C GLY A 125 -6.24 -18.73 -0.18
N CYS A 126 -7.00 -18.89 -1.26
CA CYS A 126 -6.88 -18.09 -2.48
C CYS A 126 -7.80 -16.86 -2.44
N LEU A 127 -7.44 -15.79 -3.15
CA LEU A 127 -8.27 -14.59 -3.29
C LEU A 127 -9.69 -14.87 -3.80
N ASP A 128 -9.88 -15.88 -4.64
CA ASP A 128 -11.21 -16.26 -5.14
C ASP A 128 -12.14 -16.84 -4.07
N SER A 129 -11.59 -17.25 -2.92
CA SER A 129 -12.41 -17.69 -1.78
C SER A 129 -13.04 -16.53 -1.00
N LEU A 130 -12.51 -15.30 -1.15
CA LEU A 130 -12.99 -14.13 -0.43
C LEU A 130 -14.31 -13.62 -1.03
N GLN A 131 -15.33 -13.51 -0.18
CA GLN A 131 -16.59 -12.89 -0.58
C GLN A 131 -16.49 -11.37 -0.42
N GLU A 132 -17.31 -10.63 -1.18
CA GLU A 132 -17.37 -9.16 -1.06
C GLU A 132 -17.64 -8.69 0.37
N ALA A 133 -18.48 -9.43 1.10
CA ALA A 133 -18.82 -9.14 2.49
C ALA A 133 -17.62 -9.27 3.43
N ASP A 134 -16.64 -10.13 3.10
CA ASP A 134 -15.41 -10.25 3.88
C ASP A 134 -14.47 -9.08 3.62
N LEU A 135 -14.34 -8.68 2.35
CA LEU A 135 -13.48 -7.57 1.96
C LEU A 135 -13.94 -6.23 2.55
N LYS A 136 -15.26 -6.00 2.64
CA LYS A 136 -15.84 -4.77 3.21
C LYS A 136 -15.55 -4.55 4.70
N LYS A 137 -15.03 -5.55 5.40
CA LYS A 137 -14.62 -5.43 6.82
C LYS A 137 -13.27 -4.71 6.96
N PHE A 138 -12.47 -4.69 5.90
CA PHE A 138 -11.14 -4.09 5.92
C PHE A 138 -11.19 -2.61 5.53
N SER A 139 -10.41 -1.79 6.24
CA SER A 139 -10.17 -0.40 5.87
C SER A 139 -9.11 -0.29 4.76
N LEU A 140 -8.20 -1.26 4.66
CA LEU A 140 -7.12 -1.30 3.69
C LEU A 140 -6.92 -2.74 3.21
N VAL A 141 -6.82 -2.91 1.89
CA VAL A 141 -6.47 -4.18 1.24
C VAL A 141 -5.14 -4.01 0.53
N VAL A 142 -4.20 -4.92 0.80
CA VAL A 142 -2.88 -4.96 0.19
C VAL A 142 -2.71 -6.27 -0.56
N LEU A 143 -2.47 -6.20 -1.88
CA LEU A 143 -2.18 -7.37 -2.70
C LEU A 143 -0.72 -7.38 -3.15
N LEU A 144 0.01 -8.44 -2.86
CA LEU A 144 1.44 -8.54 -3.17
C LEU A 144 1.71 -9.69 -4.12
N ASP A 145 2.60 -9.44 -5.08
CA ASP A 145 3.05 -10.42 -6.07
C ASP A 145 1.90 -11.07 -6.86
N GLN A 146 0.82 -10.32 -7.11
CA GLN A 146 -0.37 -10.78 -7.83
C GLN A 146 -0.35 -10.40 -9.32
N PRO A 147 -0.95 -11.24 -10.20
CA PRO A 147 -1.01 -10.95 -11.62
C PRO A 147 -1.96 -9.79 -11.94
N TYR A 148 -1.70 -9.11 -13.05
CA TYR A 148 -2.42 -7.90 -13.47
C TYR A 148 -3.95 -7.99 -13.39
N PRO A 149 -4.63 -9.03 -13.93
CA PRO A 149 -6.09 -9.08 -13.94
C PRO A 149 -6.71 -9.16 -12.53
N ILE A 150 -6.01 -9.81 -11.60
CA ILE A 150 -6.45 -9.93 -10.20
C ILE A 150 -6.31 -8.58 -9.50
N VAL A 151 -5.17 -7.90 -9.69
CA VAL A 151 -4.93 -6.57 -9.12
C VAL A 151 -5.96 -5.56 -9.64
N GLU A 152 -6.23 -5.52 -10.95
CA GLU A 152 -7.24 -4.63 -11.53
C GLU A 152 -8.66 -4.88 -10.96
N LYS A 153 -9.03 -6.16 -10.81
CA LYS A 153 -10.34 -6.57 -10.24
C LYS A 153 -10.49 -6.05 -8.81
N PHE A 154 -9.49 -6.26 -7.96
CA PHE A 154 -9.54 -5.88 -6.55
C PHE A 154 -9.41 -4.37 -6.34
N ASP A 155 -8.59 -3.68 -7.13
CA ASP A 155 -8.50 -2.22 -7.15
C ASP A 155 -9.88 -1.60 -7.45
N SER A 156 -10.51 -2.07 -8.53
CA SER A 156 -11.86 -1.61 -8.94
C SER A 156 -12.90 -1.86 -7.87
N PHE A 157 -12.89 -3.05 -7.24
CA PHE A 157 -13.79 -3.39 -6.14
C PHE A 157 -13.58 -2.47 -4.92
N CYS A 158 -12.33 -2.25 -4.53
CA CYS A 158 -12.00 -1.40 -3.39
C CYS A 158 -12.46 0.03 -3.62
N ARG A 159 -12.21 0.56 -4.83
CA ARG A 159 -12.64 1.90 -5.25
C ARG A 159 -14.15 2.09 -5.18
N GLN A 160 -14.93 1.10 -5.60
CA GLN A 160 -16.41 1.13 -5.54
C GLN A 160 -16.96 1.08 -4.10
N ASN A 161 -16.19 0.55 -3.15
CA ASN A 161 -16.62 0.35 -1.76
C ASN A 161 -15.92 1.29 -0.77
N ASN A 162 -15.18 2.31 -1.23
CA ASN A 162 -14.39 3.23 -0.40
C ASN A 162 -13.37 2.53 0.52
N ILE A 163 -12.83 1.40 0.04
CA ILE A 163 -11.74 0.66 0.67
C ILE A 163 -10.43 1.15 0.05
N LYS A 164 -9.41 1.36 0.87
CA LYS A 164 -8.11 1.81 0.40
C LYS A 164 -7.37 0.61 -0.17
N PHE A 165 -6.64 0.82 -1.26
CA PHE A 165 -5.98 -0.27 -1.98
C PHE A 165 -4.50 0.01 -2.17
N MET A 166 -3.70 -1.04 -2.00
CA MET A 166 -2.27 -1.02 -2.27
C MET A 166 -1.87 -2.31 -2.97
N THR A 167 -0.88 -2.20 -3.86
CA THR A 167 -0.29 -3.38 -4.49
C THR A 167 1.19 -3.15 -4.75
N GLY A 168 1.95 -4.24 -4.82
CA GLY A 168 3.35 -4.17 -5.18
C GLY A 168 3.94 -5.54 -5.44
N SER A 169 5.05 -5.56 -6.17
CA SER A 169 5.80 -6.78 -6.45
C SER A 169 7.29 -6.50 -6.53
N VAL A 170 8.09 -7.53 -6.26
CA VAL A 170 9.55 -7.52 -6.46
C VAL A 170 9.93 -8.56 -7.53
N PHE A 171 10.66 -8.10 -8.54
CA PHE A 171 11.23 -8.86 -9.65
C PHE A 171 12.76 -8.72 -9.59
N GLY A 172 13.42 -9.60 -8.84
CA GLY A 172 14.86 -9.55 -8.59
C GLY A 172 15.32 -8.18 -8.08
N TRP A 173 16.02 -7.42 -8.93
CA TRP A 173 16.54 -6.07 -8.62
C TRP A 173 15.54 -4.92 -8.83
N VAL A 174 14.36 -5.19 -9.39
CA VAL A 174 13.31 -4.20 -9.66
C VAL A 174 12.15 -4.43 -8.71
N GLY A 175 11.55 -3.37 -8.21
CA GLY A 175 10.29 -3.48 -7.49
C GLY A 175 9.41 -2.29 -7.74
N PHE A 176 8.10 -2.46 -7.52
CA PHE A 176 7.15 -1.39 -7.63
C PHE A 176 6.13 -1.43 -6.51
N SER A 177 5.56 -0.26 -6.25
CA SER A 177 4.41 -0.08 -5.38
C SER A 177 3.43 0.88 -6.02
N PHE A 178 2.14 0.58 -5.85
CA PHE A 178 1.02 1.36 -6.33
C PHE A 178 0.01 1.53 -5.20
N PHE A 179 -0.61 2.71 -5.16
CA PHE A 179 -1.56 3.10 -4.12
C PHE A 179 -2.79 3.72 -4.79
N ASP A 180 -3.97 3.18 -4.52
CA ASP A 180 -5.25 3.82 -4.82
C ASP A 180 -5.95 4.19 -3.51
N PHE A 181 -5.79 5.46 -3.15
CA PHE A 181 -6.46 6.08 -2.00
C PHE A 181 -7.52 7.09 -2.46
N ASN A 182 -8.08 6.90 -3.66
CA ASN A 182 -9.00 7.84 -4.26
C ASN A 182 -10.18 8.17 -3.33
N GLY A 183 -10.50 9.46 -3.19
CA GLY A 183 -11.57 9.93 -2.32
C GLY A 183 -11.22 9.98 -0.82
N CYS A 184 -10.02 9.55 -0.41
CA CYS A 184 -9.59 9.70 0.98
C CYS A 184 -9.34 11.17 1.33
N ARG A 185 -9.82 11.56 2.52
CA ARG A 185 -9.60 12.89 3.09
C ARG A 185 -8.43 12.83 4.03
N PHE A 186 -7.33 13.49 3.68
CA PHE A 186 -6.14 13.55 4.50
C PHE A 186 -6.08 14.88 5.25
N GLN A 187 -5.56 14.84 6.48
CA GLN A 187 -5.10 16.03 7.17
C GLN A 187 -3.70 16.36 6.67
N THR A 188 -3.55 17.50 5.99
CA THR A 188 -2.29 17.98 5.42
C THR A 188 -1.86 19.22 6.16
N LYS A 189 -0.58 19.27 6.56
CA LYS A 189 0.01 20.46 7.17
C LYS A 189 0.06 21.59 6.15
N ILE A 190 -0.55 22.73 6.48
CA ILE A 190 -0.50 23.95 5.68
C ILE A 190 0.95 24.45 5.69
N LYS A 191 1.57 24.56 4.52
CA LYS A 191 2.84 25.28 4.40
C LYS A 191 2.55 26.76 4.58
N GLN A 192 3.14 27.41 5.59
CA GLN A 192 3.22 28.87 5.59
C GLN A 192 4.05 29.26 4.36
N ILE A 193 3.39 29.89 3.39
CA ILE A 193 4.08 30.59 2.31
C ILE A 193 4.56 31.89 2.94
N ASP A 194 5.87 32.03 3.15
CA ASP A 194 6.45 33.35 3.41
C ASP A 194 6.12 34.23 2.19
N MET A 195 5.46 35.36 2.42
CA MET A 195 4.94 36.27 1.39
C MET A 195 6.02 36.98 0.54
N CYS A 196 7.25 36.46 0.49
CA CYS A 196 8.35 37.08 -0.23
C CYS A 196 8.60 36.47 -1.64
N ASP A 197 8.05 35.30 -1.97
CA ASP A 197 8.42 34.57 -3.21
C ASP A 197 7.25 34.35 -4.19
N LEU A 198 6.44 35.38 -4.46
CA LEU A 198 5.44 35.35 -5.54
C LEU A 198 5.89 36.15 -6.76
N GLU A 199 6.81 35.57 -7.54
CA GLU A 199 6.86 35.78 -9.00
C GLU A 199 6.83 34.43 -9.70
N GLY A 200 5.72 34.12 -10.38
CA GLY A 200 5.57 32.94 -11.22
C GLY A 200 4.48 32.00 -10.73
N GLY A 201 3.24 32.28 -11.17
CA GLY A 201 2.07 31.50 -10.80
C GLY A 201 2.05 30.09 -11.39
N ASP A 202 1.50 29.16 -10.61
CA ASP A 202 0.65 28.07 -11.09
C ASP A 202 -0.39 27.79 -9.99
N SER A 203 -1.64 28.16 -10.27
CA SER A 203 -2.77 28.06 -9.35
C SER A 203 -3.25 26.60 -9.26
N TRP A 204 -3.11 25.99 -8.09
CA TRP A 204 -3.73 24.70 -7.80
C TRP A 204 -5.20 24.93 -7.40
N GLY A 205 -6.12 24.36 -8.18
CA GLY A 205 -7.55 24.58 -8.03
C GLY A 205 -8.09 24.13 -6.68
N ASN A 206 -8.70 25.06 -5.94
CA ASN A 206 -9.52 24.79 -4.76
C ASN A 206 -10.87 24.17 -5.20
N VAL A 207 -11.26 23.06 -4.59
CA VAL A 207 -12.65 22.57 -4.62
C VAL A 207 -13.27 22.85 -3.26
N GLU A 208 -14.36 23.61 -3.26
CA GLU A 208 -15.05 24.13 -2.09
C GLU A 208 -15.55 23.03 -1.14
N GLY A 209 -15.23 23.21 0.14
CA GLY A 209 -15.71 22.38 1.25
C GLY A 209 -15.09 22.87 2.55
N GLN A 210 -15.32 24.14 2.91
CA GLN A 210 -14.74 24.77 4.10
C GLN A 210 -15.11 23.99 5.38
N GLN A 211 -14.14 23.27 5.95
CA GLN A 211 -14.11 22.93 7.37
C GLN A 211 -12.87 23.59 7.97
N GLN A 212 -13.07 24.21 9.14
CA GLN A 212 -12.06 25.07 9.78
C GLN A 212 -10.74 24.31 10.06
N PRO A 213 -9.58 24.99 9.98
CA PRO A 213 -8.29 24.39 10.28
C PRO A 213 -8.23 23.89 11.73
N ILE A 214 -7.55 22.75 11.95
CA ILE A 214 -7.25 22.24 13.29
C ILE A 214 -5.84 22.72 13.66
N GLU A 215 -5.70 23.37 14.81
CA GLU A 215 -4.41 23.77 15.37
C GLU A 215 -3.90 22.68 16.32
N LEU A 216 -2.71 22.16 16.03
CA LEU A 216 -1.94 21.26 16.90
C LEU A 216 -0.50 21.79 16.96
N ASP A 217 0.02 22.10 18.16
CA ASP A 217 1.41 22.54 18.38
C ASP A 217 1.94 23.61 17.40
N ASN A 218 1.20 24.70 17.21
CA ASN A 218 1.49 25.83 16.28
C ASN A 218 1.46 25.48 14.78
N ASP A 219 1.13 24.25 14.40
CA ASP A 219 0.93 23.84 13.01
C ASP A 219 -0.56 23.84 12.65
N ARG A 220 -0.90 24.41 11.49
CA ARG A 220 -2.27 24.37 10.94
C ARG A 220 -2.42 23.20 9.97
N TYR A 221 -3.47 22.41 10.15
CA TYR A 221 -3.82 21.33 9.24
C TYR A 221 -5.13 21.63 8.50
N GLU A 222 -5.15 21.35 7.20
CA GLU A 222 -6.35 21.41 6.36
C GLU A 222 -6.72 20.02 5.84
N LYS A 223 -8.02 19.81 5.58
CA LYS A 223 -8.51 18.56 5.02
C LYS A 223 -8.45 18.62 3.50
N MET A 224 -7.59 17.82 2.90
CA MET A 224 -7.43 17.73 1.45
C MET A 224 -7.90 16.38 0.92
N VAL A 225 -8.53 16.41 -0.25
CA VAL A 225 -8.87 15.21 -1.02
C VAL A 225 -7.93 15.13 -2.19
N TYR A 226 -7.23 14.00 -2.32
CA TYR A 226 -6.36 13.75 -3.46
C TYR A 226 -7.04 12.78 -4.42
N THR A 227 -6.87 13.04 -5.72
CA THR A 227 -7.34 12.15 -6.78
C THR A 227 -6.25 11.14 -7.09
N TYR A 228 -6.59 9.85 -7.03
CA TYR A 228 -5.68 8.77 -7.41
C TYR A 228 -6.19 8.08 -8.69
N PRO A 229 -5.30 7.82 -9.68
CA PRO A 229 -5.67 6.99 -10.82
C PRO A 229 -5.93 5.56 -10.35
N SER A 230 -6.84 4.87 -11.02
CA SER A 230 -6.98 3.41 -10.86
C SER A 230 -5.74 2.68 -11.37
N PHE A 231 -5.56 1.43 -10.93
CA PHE A 231 -4.46 0.58 -11.40
C PHE A 231 -4.50 0.40 -12.93
N LYS A 232 -5.72 0.29 -13.47
CA LYS A 232 -5.97 0.24 -14.91
C LYS A 232 -5.44 1.49 -15.62
N GLU A 233 -5.83 2.68 -15.17
CA GLU A 233 -5.42 3.95 -15.76
C GLU A 233 -3.90 4.16 -15.67
N ALA A 234 -3.29 3.76 -14.55
CA ALA A 234 -1.85 3.92 -14.32
C ALA A 234 -0.98 3.07 -15.27
N PHE A 235 -1.42 1.85 -15.60
CA PHE A 235 -0.66 0.91 -16.42
C PHE A 235 -1.18 0.76 -17.87
N ASN A 236 -2.29 1.42 -18.22
CA ASN A 236 -2.85 1.44 -19.58
C ASN A 236 -2.90 2.86 -20.16
N VAL A 237 -1.80 3.62 -20.00
CA VAL A 237 -1.70 4.98 -20.53
C VAL A 237 -1.80 4.99 -22.06
N GLU A 238 -2.66 5.86 -22.59
CA GLU A 238 -2.76 6.11 -24.03
C GLU A 238 -1.68 7.09 -24.50
N TRP A 239 -0.67 6.57 -25.20
CA TRP A 239 0.47 7.36 -25.67
C TRP A 239 0.20 8.21 -26.92
N ASN A 240 -1.04 8.28 -27.41
CA ASN A 240 -1.39 9.06 -28.59
C ASN A 240 -1.38 10.58 -28.34
N ASN A 241 -1.47 11.01 -27.08
CA ASN A 241 -1.49 12.42 -26.72
C ASN A 241 -0.07 13.02 -26.68
N LYS A 242 0.21 13.98 -27.56
CA LYS A 242 1.50 14.69 -27.65
C LYS A 242 1.92 15.37 -26.34
N LYS A 243 0.98 15.79 -25.47
CA LYS A 243 1.27 16.34 -24.13
C LYS A 243 1.86 15.27 -23.21
N TYR A 244 1.26 14.08 -23.18
CA TYR A 244 1.73 12.95 -22.37
C TYR A 244 3.06 12.41 -22.86
N LEU A 245 3.27 12.31 -24.18
CA LEU A 245 4.56 11.92 -24.77
C LEU A 245 5.73 12.82 -24.38
N ARG A 246 5.50 14.15 -24.30
CA ARG A 246 6.55 15.09 -23.91
C ARG A 246 6.84 15.04 -22.41
N LYS A 247 5.79 14.91 -21.59
CA LYS A 247 5.95 14.73 -20.14
C LYS A 247 6.64 13.39 -19.86
N SER A 248 6.26 12.31 -20.54
CA SER A 248 6.70 10.95 -20.23
C SER A 248 8.21 10.78 -20.29
N LYS A 249 8.87 11.34 -21.31
CA LYS A 249 10.33 11.29 -21.44
C LYS A 249 11.09 11.93 -20.27
N ARG A 250 10.47 12.87 -19.55
CA ARG A 250 11.07 13.56 -18.39
C ARG A 250 10.68 12.94 -17.06
N VAL A 251 9.56 12.24 -17.05
CA VAL A 251 8.77 12.02 -15.85
C VAL A 251 8.64 10.52 -15.58
N VAL A 252 8.52 9.66 -16.59
CA VAL A 252 8.52 8.20 -16.44
C VAL A 252 9.94 7.68 -16.24
N PRO A 253 10.21 6.97 -15.13
CA PRO A 253 11.47 6.26 -14.96
C PRO A 253 11.47 5.05 -15.89
N PRO A 254 12.64 4.67 -16.45
CA PRO A 254 12.66 3.60 -17.43
C PRO A 254 12.21 2.23 -16.90
N SER A 255 12.37 2.00 -15.59
CA SER A 255 11.85 0.83 -14.88
C SER A 255 10.34 0.64 -15.03
N TYR A 256 9.57 1.70 -15.30
CA TYR A 256 8.13 1.58 -15.59
C TYR A 256 7.85 0.64 -16.76
N PHE A 257 8.63 0.71 -17.84
CA PHE A 257 8.44 -0.14 -19.02
C PHE A 257 8.79 -1.60 -18.72
N VAL A 258 9.82 -1.83 -17.91
CA VAL A 258 10.21 -3.16 -17.44
C VAL A 258 9.09 -3.76 -16.58
N ILE A 259 8.58 -3.00 -15.59
CA ILE A 259 7.47 -3.42 -14.74
C ILE A 259 6.22 -3.71 -15.56
N ARG A 260 5.86 -2.82 -16.49
CA ARG A 260 4.71 -3.00 -17.37
C ARG A 260 4.85 -4.24 -18.25
N ALA A 261 6.06 -4.52 -18.74
CA ALA A 261 6.33 -5.75 -19.49
C ALA A 261 6.16 -7.01 -18.64
N PHE A 262 6.61 -7.02 -17.38
CA PHE A 262 6.32 -8.12 -16.45
C PHE A 262 4.82 -8.33 -16.24
N LEU A 263 4.08 -7.26 -15.99
CA LEU A 263 2.61 -7.34 -15.82
C LEU A 263 1.92 -7.91 -17.07
N ARG A 264 2.38 -7.54 -18.28
CA ARG A 264 1.87 -8.09 -19.55
C ARG A 264 2.26 -9.55 -19.76
N ALA A 265 3.50 -9.91 -19.42
CA ALA A 265 3.97 -11.28 -19.55
C ALA A 265 3.21 -12.23 -18.62
N GLN A 266 2.87 -11.77 -17.41
CA GLN A 266 1.99 -12.48 -16.47
C GLN A 266 0.56 -12.59 -17.00
N GLU A 267 -0.02 -11.48 -17.48
CA GLU A 267 -1.37 -11.46 -18.06
C GLU A 267 -1.52 -12.42 -19.26
N GLN A 268 -0.48 -12.53 -20.09
CA GLN A 268 -0.44 -13.39 -21.26
C GLN A 268 0.06 -14.82 -20.95
N ASN A 269 0.40 -15.13 -19.70
CA ASN A 269 0.98 -16.41 -19.26
C ASN A 269 2.19 -16.85 -20.11
N ILE A 270 3.09 -15.92 -20.45
CA ILE A 270 4.25 -16.20 -21.30
C ILE A 270 5.44 -16.72 -20.48
N LEU A 271 5.54 -16.35 -19.20
CA LEU A 271 6.64 -16.77 -18.33
C LEU A 271 6.46 -18.24 -17.92
N THR A 272 7.51 -19.03 -18.15
CA THR A 272 7.53 -20.48 -18.02
C THR A 272 8.28 -20.96 -16.77
N GLY A 273 9.03 -20.08 -16.10
CA GLY A 273 9.93 -20.42 -15.00
C GLY A 273 11.34 -20.82 -15.46
N ASP A 274 11.57 -20.92 -16.77
CA ASP A 274 12.88 -21.15 -17.37
C ASP A 274 13.53 -19.80 -17.70
N VAL A 275 14.58 -19.44 -16.96
CA VAL A 275 15.21 -18.10 -17.02
C VAL A 275 15.68 -17.75 -18.43
N GLU A 276 16.22 -18.71 -19.20
CA GLU A 276 16.71 -18.43 -20.55
C GLU A 276 15.55 -18.13 -21.51
N LYS A 277 14.50 -18.95 -21.49
CA LYS A 277 13.31 -18.74 -22.32
C LYS A 277 12.57 -17.48 -21.92
N ASP A 278 12.41 -17.25 -20.63
CA ASP A 278 11.68 -16.12 -20.09
C ASP A 278 12.43 -14.81 -20.34
N THR A 279 13.77 -14.84 -20.34
CA THR A 279 14.60 -13.68 -20.74
C THR A 279 14.33 -13.28 -22.19
N VAL A 280 14.31 -14.24 -23.11
CA VAL A 280 14.02 -13.98 -24.54
C VAL A 280 12.59 -13.45 -24.72
N ALA A 281 11.62 -14.05 -24.02
CA ALA A 281 10.23 -13.62 -24.07
C ALA A 281 10.07 -12.20 -23.52
N LEU A 282 10.60 -11.93 -22.32
CA LEU A 282 10.51 -10.65 -21.64
C LEU A 282 11.18 -9.54 -22.46
N LYS A 283 12.33 -9.81 -23.09
CA LYS A 283 12.98 -8.89 -24.04
C LYS A 283 12.02 -8.43 -25.14
N SER A 284 11.31 -9.38 -25.75
CA SER A 284 10.34 -9.08 -26.81
C SER A 284 9.19 -8.19 -26.29
N VAL A 285 8.69 -8.47 -25.09
CA VAL A 285 7.60 -7.68 -24.48
C VAL A 285 8.08 -6.28 -24.10
N ILE A 286 9.25 -6.13 -23.47
CA ILE A 286 9.82 -4.82 -23.13
C ILE A 286 9.98 -3.95 -24.38
N HIS A 287 10.54 -4.51 -25.45
CA HIS A 287 10.71 -3.78 -26.71
C HIS A 287 9.36 -3.29 -27.27
N LYS A 288 8.32 -4.15 -27.25
CA LYS A 288 6.96 -3.77 -27.67
C LYS A 288 6.39 -2.64 -26.81
N GLU A 289 6.55 -2.69 -25.49
CA GLU A 289 6.04 -1.68 -24.56
C GLU A 289 6.71 -0.31 -24.71
N ILE A 290 8.03 -0.29 -24.93
CA ILE A 290 8.78 0.95 -25.17
C ILE A 290 8.37 1.58 -26.52
N CYS A 291 8.29 0.77 -27.58
CA CYS A 291 7.83 1.23 -28.89
C CYS A 291 6.38 1.72 -28.86
N PHE A 292 5.50 1.04 -28.12
CA PHE A 292 4.12 1.47 -27.92
C PHE A 292 4.03 2.86 -27.26
N ALA A 293 5.01 3.21 -26.43
CA ALA A 293 5.13 4.54 -25.83
C ALA A 293 5.83 5.58 -26.71
N ASN A 294 6.13 5.25 -27.98
CA ASN A 294 6.87 6.09 -28.93
C ASN A 294 8.22 6.57 -28.35
N GLN A 295 8.89 5.66 -27.63
CA GLN A 295 10.24 5.81 -27.12
C GLN A 295 11.19 4.87 -27.87
N GLU A 296 12.47 5.21 -27.86
CA GLU A 296 13.51 4.38 -28.45
C GLU A 296 14.14 3.52 -27.36
N VAL A 297 14.40 2.25 -27.68
CA VAL A 297 15.15 1.37 -26.78
C VAL A 297 16.59 1.84 -26.72
N ASN A 298 17.09 2.06 -25.52
CA ASN A 298 18.47 2.46 -25.27
C ASN A 298 18.96 1.83 -23.96
N ASP A 299 20.28 1.81 -23.76
CA ASP A 299 20.93 1.23 -22.57
C ASP A 299 20.56 1.96 -21.27
N THR A 300 19.99 3.15 -21.36
CA THR A 300 19.44 3.86 -20.19
C THR A 300 18.08 3.34 -19.77
N THR A 301 17.39 2.59 -20.64
CA THR A 301 16.05 2.06 -20.37
C THR A 301 16.10 0.73 -19.65
N TYR A 302 16.83 -0.22 -20.21
CA TYR A 302 17.21 -1.46 -19.57
C TYR A 302 18.44 -2.00 -20.28
N LYS A 303 19.19 -2.85 -19.58
CA LYS A 303 20.36 -3.52 -20.13
C LYS A 303 19.97 -4.93 -20.54
N GLU A 304 20.12 -5.26 -21.81
CA GLU A 304 19.72 -6.56 -22.35
C GLU A 304 20.52 -7.71 -21.72
N ASP A 305 21.80 -7.46 -21.39
CA ASP A 305 22.71 -8.39 -20.72
C ASP A 305 22.41 -8.57 -19.22
N GLN A 306 21.40 -7.88 -18.68
CA GLN A 306 21.03 -7.90 -17.27
C GLN A 306 19.56 -8.27 -17.05
N LEU A 307 18.90 -8.87 -18.04
CA LEU A 307 17.50 -9.29 -17.91
C LEU A 307 17.31 -10.44 -16.92
N ASP A 308 18.32 -11.30 -16.79
CA ASP A 308 18.40 -12.39 -15.82
C ASP A 308 18.26 -11.88 -14.37
N TYR A 309 18.72 -10.66 -14.10
CA TYR A 309 18.63 -10.00 -12.78
C TYR A 309 17.20 -9.66 -12.35
N TYR A 310 16.20 -9.79 -13.22
CA TYR A 310 14.81 -9.51 -12.87
C TYR A 310 14.02 -10.76 -12.47
N PHE A 311 14.59 -11.95 -12.62
CA PHE A 311 13.94 -13.20 -12.24
C PHE A 311 14.17 -13.52 -10.75
N PRO A 312 13.41 -14.47 -10.18
CA PRO A 312 13.60 -14.93 -8.80
C PRO A 312 15.05 -15.32 -8.51
N PRO A 313 15.51 -15.22 -7.24
CA PRO A 313 14.70 -14.97 -6.04
C PRO A 313 14.40 -13.48 -5.79
N GLN A 314 13.44 -13.20 -4.90
CA GLN A 314 13.24 -11.85 -4.36
C GLN A 314 14.42 -11.48 -3.45
N LEU A 315 15.11 -10.37 -3.77
CA LEU A 315 16.25 -9.91 -3.00
C LEU A 315 15.81 -9.17 -1.74
N SER A 316 16.28 -9.60 -0.56
CA SER A 316 15.91 -8.98 0.72
C SER A 316 16.13 -7.46 0.76
N PRO A 317 17.23 -6.88 0.22
CA PRO A 317 17.39 -5.42 0.18
C PRO A 317 16.29 -4.70 -0.62
N VAL A 318 15.85 -5.29 -1.73
CA VAL A 318 14.78 -4.70 -2.56
C VAL A 318 13.44 -4.82 -1.84
N CYS A 319 13.17 -5.96 -1.22
CA CYS A 319 12.00 -6.16 -0.36
C CYS A 319 11.94 -5.14 0.77
N ALA A 320 13.06 -4.89 1.46
CA ALA A 320 13.12 -3.93 2.56
C ALA A 320 12.84 -2.49 2.09
N ILE A 321 13.37 -2.10 0.92
CA ILE A 321 13.13 -0.76 0.34
C ILE A 321 11.65 -0.60 -0.05
N ILE A 322 11.11 -1.53 -0.83
CA ILE A 322 9.72 -1.44 -1.31
C ILE A 322 8.74 -1.63 -0.15
N GLY A 323 8.94 -2.65 0.68
CA GLY A 323 8.10 -2.95 1.83
C GLY A 323 8.15 -1.89 2.94
N GLY A 324 9.31 -1.23 3.13
CA GLY A 324 9.43 -0.05 3.98
C GLY A 324 8.60 1.11 3.47
N PHE A 325 8.68 1.39 2.16
CA PHE A 325 7.88 2.44 1.53
C PHE A 325 6.38 2.13 1.60
N MET A 326 5.96 0.93 1.20
CA MET A 326 4.57 0.50 1.29
C MET A 326 4.06 0.51 2.74
N GLY A 327 4.85 0.05 3.70
CA GLY A 327 4.49 0.10 5.12
C GLY A 327 4.22 1.53 5.59
N GLN A 328 5.07 2.48 5.22
CA GLN A 328 4.87 3.90 5.52
C GLN A 328 3.58 4.44 4.91
N GLU A 329 3.30 4.11 3.65
CA GLU A 329 2.08 4.54 2.95
C GLU A 329 0.81 3.92 3.54
N GLY A 330 0.86 2.64 3.91
CA GLY A 330 -0.22 1.96 4.62
C GLY A 330 -0.53 2.62 5.97
N ILE A 331 0.50 3.00 6.73
CA ILE A 331 0.34 3.71 8.00
C ILE A 331 -0.30 5.09 7.76
N LYS A 332 0.20 5.89 6.80
CA LYS A 332 -0.35 7.22 6.48
C LYS A 332 -1.83 7.16 6.12
N VAL A 333 -2.23 6.18 5.30
CA VAL A 333 -3.64 6.07 4.88
C VAL A 333 -4.55 5.62 6.01
N CYS A 334 -4.08 4.75 6.92
CA CYS A 334 -4.82 4.42 8.13
C CYS A 334 -4.93 5.59 9.12
N LEU A 335 -3.88 6.43 9.21
CA LEU A 335 -3.89 7.66 9.99
C LEU A 335 -4.74 8.77 9.36
N LEU A 336 -4.98 8.73 8.04
CA LEU A 336 -5.53 9.84 7.25
C LEU A 336 -4.72 11.14 7.41
N VAL A 337 -3.39 11.03 7.44
CA VAL A 337 -2.46 12.18 7.53
C VAL A 337 -1.52 12.15 6.33
N SER A 338 -1.42 13.28 5.62
CA SER A 338 -0.53 13.41 4.44
C SER A 338 0.75 14.15 4.83
N LEU A 339 1.87 13.44 4.75
CA LEU A 339 3.22 14.01 4.77
C LEU A 339 3.75 13.96 3.33
N ASN A 340 3.31 14.89 2.47
CA ASN A 340 3.76 15.10 1.07
C ASN A 340 3.79 13.81 0.18
N MET A 341 2.71 13.52 -0.55
CA MET A 341 2.52 12.27 -1.32
C MET A 341 2.84 12.35 -2.82
N LYS A 342 3.25 11.21 -3.41
CA LYS A 342 3.37 10.93 -4.87
C LYS A 342 2.81 9.51 -5.16
N PRO A 343 1.78 9.32 -6.02
CA PRO A 343 1.01 8.06 -6.14
C PRO A 343 1.69 6.79 -6.66
N ILE A 344 2.89 6.84 -7.26
CA ILE A 344 3.57 5.63 -7.74
C ILE A 344 5.05 5.71 -7.37
N LEU A 345 5.64 4.56 -7.10
CA LEU A 345 7.07 4.43 -6.91
C LEU A 345 7.56 3.12 -7.53
N SER A 346 8.43 3.27 -8.51
CA SER A 346 9.18 2.20 -9.17
C SER A 346 10.66 2.34 -8.77
N HIS A 347 11.25 1.31 -8.17
CA HIS A 347 12.66 1.36 -7.75
C HIS A 347 13.57 0.62 -8.74
N GLN A 348 14.43 1.39 -9.41
CA GLN A 348 15.75 0.97 -9.90
C GLN A 348 16.67 2.16 -9.61
N ARG A 349 17.78 1.94 -8.87
CA ARG A 349 18.75 2.98 -8.50
C ARG A 349 18.08 4.36 -8.24
N LEU A 350 17.54 4.57 -7.04
CA LEU A 350 17.20 5.90 -6.50
C LEU A 350 16.32 6.81 -7.39
N THR A 351 15.26 6.29 -8.03
CA THR A 351 14.26 7.16 -8.67
C THR A 351 12.85 6.88 -8.14
N SER A 352 12.09 7.95 -7.89
CA SER A 352 10.71 7.92 -7.41
C SER A 352 9.83 8.68 -8.41
N PHE A 353 8.64 8.17 -8.74
CA PHE A 353 7.83 8.81 -9.78
C PHE A 353 6.30 8.63 -9.67
N SER A 354 5.58 9.75 -9.62
CA SER A 354 4.11 9.85 -9.56
C SER A 354 3.41 9.93 -10.93
N LEU A 355 2.55 8.95 -11.26
CA LEU A 355 1.65 9.06 -12.42
C LEU A 355 0.55 10.14 -12.30
N HIS A 356 0.35 10.78 -11.14
CA HIS A 356 -0.55 11.95 -11.05
C HIS A 356 -0.14 13.05 -12.04
N THR A 357 1.17 13.22 -12.26
CA THR A 357 1.72 14.22 -13.19
C THR A 357 1.37 13.92 -14.65
N MET A 358 1.01 12.67 -14.95
CA MET A 358 0.57 12.19 -16.26
C MET A 358 -0.93 12.29 -16.42
N CYS A 359 -1.72 11.94 -15.39
CA CYS A 359 -3.18 11.94 -15.47
C CYS A 359 -3.80 13.34 -15.28
N SER A 360 -2.98 14.37 -15.01
CA SER A 360 -3.34 15.82 -14.97
C SER A 360 -2.69 16.58 -16.15
#